data_AF-A0A1B6I1U6-F1
#
_entry.id   AF-A0A1B6I1U6-F1
#
_cell.length_a   1.000
_cell.length_b   1.000
_cell.length_c   1.000
_cell.angle_alpha   90.00
_cell.angle_beta   90.00
_cell.angle_gamma   90.00
#
_symmetry.space_group_name_H-M   'P 1'
#
loop_
_entity.id
_entity.type
_entity.pdbx_description
1 polymer ?
#
loop_
_entity_poly.entity_id
_entity_poly.type
_entity_poly.pdbx_seq_one_letter_code
_entity_poly.pdbx_strand_id
1 'polypeptide(L)'
;FYFLLASEEEQDVTGQEEIEEACKRIKREIDNLGPDVGELKCIPLYSTLPPNLQQRIFEPAPPNKPNGAIGRKVVVSTNIAETSLTIDGVVFVIDPGFAKQKVYNPRIRVESLLVSPISKASAQQRAGRAGRTRPGKCFRLYTEKAYKNEMQENTYPEILRSNLGSVVLQLKKLGIDDLVHFDFMDPPAPETLMRALELLNYLAALDDDGNLTDLGSVMAELPLDPQLAKLLISSCTLNCSNEILSITAMLSGG
;
A
#
# COMPACT_ATOMS: atom_id res chain seq x y z
N PHE A 1 -3.43 -23.65 9.25
CA PHE A 1 -3.39 -22.18 9.13
C PHE A 1 -3.22 -21.85 7.68
N TYR A 2 -4.19 -21.17 7.08
CA TYR A 2 -4.08 -20.69 5.71
C TYR A 2 -3.85 -19.18 5.73
N PHE A 3 -3.04 -18.73 4.80
CA PHE A 3 -2.71 -17.34 4.60
C PHE A 3 -3.10 -17.02 3.18
N LEU A 4 -4.14 -16.22 3.01
CA LEU A 4 -4.55 -15.74 1.70
C LEU A 4 -4.00 -14.33 1.56
N LEU A 5 -3.05 -14.15 0.66
CA LEU A 5 -2.47 -12.85 0.37
C LEU A 5 -3.26 -12.24 -0.78
N ALA A 6 -4.29 -11.48 -0.47
CA ALA A 6 -4.91 -10.58 -1.43
C ALA A 6 -4.00 -9.34 -1.65
N SER A 7 -4.22 -8.63 -2.74
CA SER A 7 -3.40 -7.53 -3.24
C SER A 7 -3.77 -6.18 -2.63
N GLU A 8 -2.82 -5.44 -2.01
CA GLU A 8 -2.58 -3.98 -2.18
C GLU A 8 -1.56 -3.34 -1.21
N GLU A 9 -0.98 -2.20 -1.61
CA GLU A 9 -0.20 -1.27 -0.78
C GLU A 9 -0.98 0.04 -0.56
N GLU A 10 -0.89 0.60 0.65
CA GLU A 10 -1.44 1.86 1.23
C GLU A 10 -2.76 2.47 0.68
N GLN A 11 -3.78 2.42 1.54
CA GLN A 11 -5.00 3.24 1.53
C GLN A 11 -5.79 3.24 0.23
N ASP A 12 -6.42 2.10 -0.07
CA ASP A 12 -7.54 2.10 -1.03
C ASP A 12 -8.70 1.23 -0.52
N VAL A 13 -9.90 1.79 -0.63
CA VAL A 13 -11.20 1.18 -0.35
C VAL A 13 -11.38 -0.10 -1.18
N THR A 14 -10.77 -0.16 -2.35
CA THR A 14 -10.91 -1.29 -3.27
C THR A 14 -10.19 -2.56 -2.78
N GLY A 15 -9.03 -2.46 -2.13
CA GLY A 15 -8.36 -3.61 -1.48
C GLY A 15 -9.11 -4.11 -0.25
N GLN A 16 -9.74 -3.20 0.50
CA GLN A 16 -10.60 -3.53 1.63
C GLN A 16 -11.84 -4.32 1.18
N GLU A 17 -12.57 -3.85 0.17
CA GLU A 17 -13.79 -4.51 -0.33
C GLU A 17 -13.50 -5.93 -0.81
N GLU A 18 -12.40 -6.13 -1.56
CA GLU A 18 -11.97 -7.45 -2.02
C GLU A 18 -11.69 -8.42 -0.87
N ILE A 19 -11.01 -7.94 0.19
CA ILE A 19 -10.69 -8.75 1.37
C ILE A 19 -11.94 -9.10 2.16
N GLU A 20 -12.84 -8.14 2.38
CA GLU A 20 -14.07 -8.37 3.11
C GLU A 20 -15.00 -9.34 2.38
N GLU A 21 -15.12 -9.18 1.07
CA GLU A 21 -15.90 -10.08 0.22
C GLU A 21 -15.29 -11.49 0.19
N ALA A 22 -13.97 -11.62 0.09
CA ALA A 22 -13.29 -12.91 0.22
C ALA A 22 -13.56 -13.56 1.58
N CYS A 23 -13.51 -12.79 2.67
CA CYS A 23 -13.83 -13.29 4.00
C CYS A 23 -15.29 -13.79 4.11
N LYS A 24 -16.25 -13.03 3.56
CA LYS A 24 -17.67 -13.40 3.51
C LYS A 24 -17.89 -14.68 2.72
N ARG A 25 -17.28 -14.80 1.54
CA ARG A 25 -17.37 -16.01 0.69
C ARG A 25 -16.76 -17.23 1.37
N ILE A 26 -15.56 -17.11 1.92
CA ILE A 26 -14.90 -18.21 2.65
C ILE A 26 -15.80 -18.70 3.79
N LYS A 27 -16.38 -17.77 4.57
CA LYS A 27 -17.27 -18.14 5.66
C LYS A 27 -18.50 -18.89 5.16
N ARG A 28 -19.16 -18.39 4.11
CA ARG A 28 -20.34 -19.02 3.51
C ARG A 28 -20.05 -20.44 3.01
N GLU A 29 -18.92 -20.64 2.34
CA GLU A 29 -18.54 -21.97 1.85
C GLU A 29 -18.27 -22.94 3.01
N ILE A 30 -17.66 -22.49 4.09
CA ILE A 30 -17.44 -23.33 5.28
C ILE A 30 -18.77 -23.69 5.95
N ASP A 31 -19.71 -22.74 6.05
CA ASP A 31 -21.04 -22.99 6.62
C ASP A 31 -21.81 -24.04 5.79
N ASN A 32 -21.61 -24.06 4.45
CA ASN A 32 -22.21 -25.05 3.56
C ASN A 32 -21.61 -26.46 3.68
N LEU A 33 -20.35 -26.59 4.11
CA LEU A 33 -19.67 -27.90 4.25
C LEU A 33 -20.15 -28.70 5.47
N GLY A 34 -20.98 -28.11 6.33
CA GLY A 34 -21.66 -28.83 7.41
C GLY A 34 -20.75 -29.20 8.61
N PRO A 35 -21.16 -30.18 9.44
CA PRO A 35 -20.53 -30.46 10.72
C PRO A 35 -19.19 -31.21 10.63
N ASP A 36 -18.88 -31.82 9.48
CA ASP A 36 -17.71 -32.66 9.26
C ASP A 36 -16.40 -31.87 9.17
N VAL A 37 -16.50 -30.56 8.89
CA VAL A 37 -15.34 -29.65 8.90
C VAL A 37 -15.17 -28.98 10.25
N GLY A 38 -13.91 -28.74 10.64
CA GLY A 38 -13.58 -27.99 11.84
C GLY A 38 -13.94 -26.51 11.70
N GLU A 39 -13.99 -25.80 12.83
CA GLU A 39 -14.28 -24.36 12.80
C GLU A 39 -13.19 -23.61 12.03
N LEU A 40 -13.60 -22.71 11.13
CA LEU A 40 -12.68 -21.85 10.39
C LEU A 40 -12.93 -20.39 10.76
N LYS A 41 -11.92 -19.76 11.36
CA LYS A 41 -11.93 -18.34 11.69
C LYS A 41 -11.22 -17.54 10.61
N CYS A 42 -11.98 -16.75 9.86
CA CYS A 42 -11.48 -15.87 8.82
C CYS A 42 -11.26 -14.45 9.39
N ILE A 43 -10.07 -13.87 9.18
CA ILE A 43 -9.68 -12.57 9.75
C ILE A 43 -9.15 -11.68 8.62
N PRO A 44 -9.77 -10.52 8.35
CA PRO A 44 -9.25 -9.56 7.38
C PRO A 44 -8.05 -8.80 7.96
N LEU A 45 -7.11 -8.42 7.10
CA LEU A 45 -5.96 -7.60 7.45
C LEU A 45 -5.61 -6.62 6.31
N TYR A 46 -5.82 -5.33 6.56
CA TYR A 46 -5.50 -4.24 5.64
C TYR A 46 -5.14 -2.97 6.44
N SER A 47 -4.52 -1.99 5.79
CA SER A 47 -3.91 -0.82 6.45
C SER A 47 -4.90 0.08 7.20
N THR A 48 -6.10 0.28 6.65
CA THR A 48 -7.17 1.11 7.27
C THR A 48 -7.89 0.42 8.43
N LEU A 49 -7.59 -0.85 8.71
CA LEU A 49 -8.24 -1.59 9.78
C LEU A 49 -7.83 -1.01 11.16
N PRO A 50 -8.78 -0.74 12.08
CA PRO A 50 -8.47 -0.28 13.43
C PRO A 50 -7.46 -1.17 14.17
N PRO A 51 -6.53 -0.62 14.97
CA PRO A 51 -5.46 -1.40 15.62
C PRO A 51 -5.96 -2.60 16.46
N ASN A 52 -7.07 -2.43 17.18
CA ASN A 52 -7.70 -3.50 17.95
C ASN A 52 -8.20 -4.66 17.07
N LEU A 53 -8.62 -4.38 15.84
CA LEU A 53 -9.05 -5.39 14.88
C LEU A 53 -7.85 -6.03 14.18
N GLN A 54 -6.78 -5.28 13.89
CA GLN A 54 -5.53 -5.85 13.37
C GLN A 54 -4.93 -6.86 14.35
N GLN A 55 -4.97 -6.59 15.67
CA GLN A 55 -4.45 -7.49 16.69
C GLN A 55 -5.11 -8.89 16.71
N ARG A 56 -6.31 -9.03 16.14
CA ARG A 56 -7.02 -10.31 16.07
C ARG A 56 -6.24 -11.36 15.28
N ILE A 57 -5.34 -10.96 14.37
CA ILE A 57 -4.47 -11.89 13.64
C ILE A 57 -3.55 -12.69 14.57
N PHE A 58 -3.27 -12.20 15.78
CA PHE A 58 -2.44 -12.88 16.78
C PHE A 58 -3.23 -13.83 17.68
N GLU A 59 -4.57 -13.79 17.64
CA GLU A 59 -5.40 -14.74 18.38
C GLU A 59 -5.11 -16.19 17.94
N PRO A 60 -5.16 -17.16 18.86
CA PRO A 60 -4.97 -18.57 18.51
C PRO A 60 -6.03 -19.05 17.52
N ALA A 61 -5.71 -20.11 16.76
CA ALA A 61 -6.72 -20.77 15.95
C ALA A 61 -7.81 -21.40 16.83
N PRO A 62 -9.04 -21.57 16.29
CA PRO A 62 -10.08 -22.33 16.97
C PRO A 62 -9.57 -23.72 17.38
N PRO A 63 -10.04 -24.25 18.52
CA PRO A 63 -9.70 -25.61 18.94
C PRO A 63 -10.28 -26.64 17.96
N ASN A 64 -9.73 -27.86 17.99
CA ASN A 64 -10.29 -28.97 17.24
C ASN A 64 -11.66 -29.37 17.84
N LYS A 65 -12.59 -29.77 16.98
CA LYS A 65 -13.89 -30.28 17.41
C LYS A 65 -13.74 -31.68 18.04
N PRO A 66 -14.68 -32.11 18.90
CA PRO A 66 -14.64 -33.45 19.52
C PRO A 66 -14.65 -34.62 18.52
N ASN A 67 -15.19 -34.41 17.31
CA ASN A 67 -15.17 -35.39 16.21
C ASN A 67 -13.80 -35.51 15.50
N GLY A 68 -12.76 -34.84 16.00
CA GLY A 68 -11.41 -34.82 15.42
C GLY A 68 -11.23 -33.80 14.29
N ALA A 69 -12.27 -33.05 13.90
CA ALA A 69 -12.16 -32.06 12.85
C ALA A 69 -11.29 -30.87 13.28
N ILE A 70 -10.32 -30.49 12.44
CA ILE A 70 -9.26 -29.53 12.77
C ILE A 70 -9.77 -28.09 12.69
N GLY A 71 -9.63 -27.34 13.78
CA GLY A 71 -9.90 -25.90 13.81
C GLY A 71 -8.80 -25.11 13.08
N ARG A 72 -9.18 -24.12 12.27
CA ARG A 72 -8.23 -23.37 11.43
C ARG A 72 -8.48 -21.87 11.50
N LYS A 73 -7.38 -21.12 11.51
CA LYS A 73 -7.37 -19.67 11.26
C LYS A 73 -6.94 -19.40 9.81
N VAL A 74 -7.66 -18.50 9.16
CA VAL A 74 -7.36 -17.95 7.84
C VAL A 74 -7.22 -16.45 7.98
N VAL A 75 -6.06 -15.92 7.59
CA VAL A 75 -5.87 -14.48 7.49
C VAL A 75 -5.92 -14.12 6.01
N VAL A 76 -6.82 -13.20 5.66
CA VAL A 76 -6.92 -12.63 4.32
C VAL A 76 -6.32 -11.23 4.39
N SER A 77 -5.17 -11.05 3.77
CA SER A 77 -4.33 -9.87 3.97
C SER A 77 -3.94 -9.20 2.67
N THR A 78 -3.73 -7.88 2.70
CA THR A 78 -2.96 -7.17 1.67
C THR A 78 -1.45 -7.46 1.75
N ASN A 79 -0.60 -6.70 1.05
CA ASN A 79 0.86 -6.84 1.13
C ASN A 79 1.46 -6.48 2.51
N ILE A 80 0.68 -5.94 3.46
CA ILE A 80 1.13 -5.65 4.84
C ILE A 80 1.70 -6.89 5.55
N ALA A 81 1.21 -8.06 5.15
CA ALA A 81 1.66 -9.35 5.60
C ALA A 81 3.03 -9.80 5.03
N GLU A 82 3.47 -9.18 3.93
CA GLU A 82 4.65 -9.57 3.16
C GLU A 82 5.96 -9.22 3.86
N THR A 83 6.00 -8.09 4.57
CA THR A 83 7.20 -7.54 5.23
C THR A 83 6.97 -7.33 6.74
N SER A 84 5.94 -6.58 7.13
CA SER A 84 5.88 -5.92 8.44
C SER A 84 5.34 -6.74 9.62
N LEU A 85 4.66 -7.88 9.40
CA LEU A 85 3.99 -8.62 10.49
C LEU A 85 4.34 -10.11 10.55
N THR A 86 4.77 -10.60 11.71
CA THR A 86 5.04 -12.03 11.96
C THR A 86 3.80 -12.70 12.55
N ILE A 87 3.02 -13.41 11.73
CA ILE A 87 1.87 -14.19 12.21
C ILE A 87 2.33 -15.63 12.47
N ASP A 88 2.33 -16.02 13.73
CA ASP A 88 2.77 -17.35 14.13
C ASP A 88 1.84 -18.46 13.64
N GLY A 89 2.45 -19.59 13.32
CA GLY A 89 1.75 -20.82 12.94
C GLY A 89 1.28 -20.88 11.48
N VAL A 90 1.59 -19.88 10.65
CA VAL A 90 1.32 -19.92 9.20
C VAL A 90 2.12 -21.04 8.54
N VAL A 91 1.43 -21.97 7.90
CA VAL A 91 2.02 -23.13 7.20
C VAL A 91 1.50 -23.31 5.78
N PHE A 92 0.44 -22.59 5.41
CA PHE A 92 -0.08 -22.57 4.06
C PHE A 92 -0.21 -21.12 3.60
N VAL A 93 0.31 -20.81 2.42
CA VAL A 93 0.14 -19.53 1.73
C VAL A 93 -0.59 -19.78 0.41
N ILE A 94 -1.57 -18.97 0.08
CA ILE A 94 -2.25 -18.91 -1.20
C ILE A 94 -1.89 -17.55 -1.80
N ASP A 95 -1.14 -17.57 -2.90
CA ASP A 95 -0.59 -16.38 -3.56
C ASP A 95 -1.22 -16.21 -4.95
N PRO A 96 -2.10 -15.22 -5.14
CA PRO A 96 -2.70 -14.91 -6.42
C PRO A 96 -1.71 -14.29 -7.40
N GLY A 97 -0.56 -13.76 -6.94
CA GLY A 97 0.47 -13.18 -7.81
C GLY A 97 0.24 -11.71 -8.19
N PHE A 98 -0.66 -11.00 -7.50
CA PHE A 98 -0.95 -9.59 -7.75
C PHE A 98 -0.74 -8.72 -6.50
N ALA A 99 -0.52 -7.43 -6.75
CA ALA A 99 -0.55 -6.32 -5.80
C ALA A 99 -1.03 -5.09 -6.58
N LYS A 100 -1.78 -4.16 -5.97
CA LYS A 100 -1.85 -2.83 -6.62
C LYS A 100 -0.68 -1.99 -6.19
N GLN A 101 -0.21 -1.21 -7.14
CA GLN A 101 1.00 -0.41 -7.06
C GLN A 101 0.71 0.98 -7.58
N LYS A 102 1.28 1.98 -6.92
CA LYS A 102 1.26 3.36 -7.41
C LYS A 102 2.05 3.42 -8.72
N VAL A 103 1.41 3.99 -9.73
CA VAL A 103 1.97 4.22 -11.06
C VAL A 103 1.71 5.68 -11.42
N TYR A 104 2.78 6.43 -11.57
CA TYR A 104 2.73 7.81 -12.02
C TYR A 104 2.87 7.91 -13.55
N ASN A 105 1.92 8.59 -14.20
CA ASN A 105 2.00 8.93 -15.61
C ASN A 105 2.49 10.39 -15.77
N PRO A 106 3.76 10.62 -16.17
CA PRO A 106 4.35 11.95 -16.21
C PRO A 106 3.77 12.84 -17.32
N ARG A 107 3.14 12.26 -18.35
CA ARG A 107 2.55 13.05 -19.47
C ARG A 107 1.28 13.76 -19.06
N ILE A 108 0.43 13.08 -18.30
CA ILE A 108 -0.86 13.63 -17.83
C ILE A 108 -0.83 14.10 -16.38
N ARG A 109 0.29 13.89 -15.66
CA ARG A 109 0.50 14.26 -14.25
C ARG A 109 -0.50 13.62 -13.30
N VAL A 110 -0.85 12.36 -13.57
CA VAL A 110 -1.79 11.58 -12.77
C VAL A 110 -1.05 10.42 -12.15
N GLU A 111 -1.21 10.27 -10.84
CA GLU A 111 -0.87 9.04 -10.13
C GLU A 111 -2.11 8.15 -10.07
N SER A 112 -1.92 6.86 -10.30
CA SER A 112 -3.00 5.88 -10.28
C SER A 112 -2.54 4.61 -9.60
N LEU A 113 -3.48 3.97 -8.92
CA LEU A 113 -3.25 2.70 -8.25
C LEU A 113 -3.74 1.58 -9.17
N LEU A 114 -2.82 0.75 -9.66
CA LEU A 114 -3.11 -0.26 -10.68
C LEU A 114 -2.79 -1.65 -10.16
N VAL A 115 -3.73 -2.60 -10.37
CA VAL A 115 -3.48 -4.02 -10.12
C VAL A 115 -2.40 -4.49 -11.09
N SER A 116 -1.28 -4.95 -10.56
CA SER A 116 -0.13 -5.40 -11.32
C SER A 116 0.41 -6.73 -10.79
N PRO A 117 1.06 -7.54 -11.66
CA PRO A 117 1.77 -8.72 -11.20
C PRO A 117 2.86 -8.37 -10.20
N ILE A 118 3.05 -9.21 -9.19
CA ILE A 118 4.14 -9.05 -8.23
C ILE A 118 5.50 -9.41 -8.85
N SER A 119 6.58 -8.92 -8.22
CA SER A 119 7.93 -9.36 -8.54
C SER A 119 8.23 -10.78 -8.03
N LYS A 120 9.24 -11.43 -8.61
CA LYS A 120 9.75 -12.72 -8.14
C LYS A 120 10.24 -12.64 -6.71
N ALA A 121 10.88 -11.53 -6.34
CA ALA A 121 11.30 -11.25 -4.96
C ALA A 121 10.09 -11.23 -4.01
N SER A 122 9.02 -10.51 -4.36
CA SER A 122 7.78 -10.47 -3.58
C SER A 122 7.15 -11.86 -3.45
N ALA A 123 6.99 -12.59 -4.55
CA ALA A 123 6.49 -13.97 -4.55
C ALA A 123 7.32 -14.91 -3.65
N GLN A 124 8.63 -14.68 -3.53
CA GLN A 124 9.51 -15.42 -2.65
C GLN A 124 9.32 -15.05 -1.18
N GLN A 125 9.16 -13.76 -0.86
CA GLN A 125 8.84 -13.29 0.49
C GLN A 125 7.51 -13.85 0.98
N ARG A 126 6.48 -13.82 0.11
CA ARG A 126 5.15 -14.41 0.36
C ARG A 126 5.25 -15.90 0.66
N ALA A 127 5.94 -16.67 -0.19
CA ALA A 127 6.17 -18.09 0.04
C ALA A 127 6.92 -18.36 1.36
N GLY A 128 7.90 -17.51 1.70
CA GLY A 128 8.66 -17.58 2.95
C GLY A 128 7.79 -17.49 4.21
N ARG A 129 6.59 -16.90 4.14
CA ARG A 129 5.65 -16.82 5.27
C ARG A 129 5.15 -18.20 5.72
N ALA A 130 5.04 -19.17 4.82
CA ALA A 130 4.64 -20.54 5.15
C ALA A 130 5.74 -21.35 5.87
N GLY A 131 7.01 -20.95 5.77
CA GLY A 131 8.16 -21.74 6.20
C GLY A 131 8.78 -21.35 7.54
N ARG A 132 8.22 -20.37 8.26
CA ARG A 132 8.88 -19.76 9.42
C ARG A 132 8.92 -20.64 10.67
N THR A 133 7.83 -21.37 10.95
CA THR A 133 7.69 -22.14 12.20
C THR A 133 7.90 -23.64 12.00
N ARG A 134 7.56 -24.15 10.81
CA ARG A 134 7.67 -25.56 10.41
C ARG A 134 7.54 -25.67 8.88
N PRO A 135 7.80 -26.83 8.27
CA PRO A 135 7.59 -27.02 6.83
C PRO A 135 6.17 -26.64 6.42
N GLY A 136 6.07 -25.78 5.40
CA GLY A 136 4.81 -25.28 4.88
C GLY A 136 4.71 -25.41 3.36
N LYS A 137 3.56 -25.02 2.81
CA LYS A 137 3.30 -25.03 1.36
C LYS A 137 2.81 -23.66 0.88
N CYS A 138 3.29 -23.25 -0.28
CA CYS A 138 2.80 -22.07 -0.98
C CYS A 138 2.08 -22.51 -2.26
N PHE A 139 0.81 -22.12 -2.40
CA PHE A 139 -0.03 -22.38 -3.55
C PHE A 139 -0.08 -21.10 -4.40
N ARG A 140 0.68 -21.09 -5.50
CA ARG A 140 0.70 -19.98 -6.46
C ARG A 140 -0.42 -20.19 -7.47
N LEU A 141 -1.28 -19.21 -7.67
CA LEU A 141 -2.41 -19.28 -8.62
C LEU A 141 -2.03 -18.84 -10.04
N TYR A 142 -0.74 -18.95 -10.37
CA TYR A 142 -0.15 -18.60 -11.66
C TYR A 142 0.81 -19.70 -12.10
N THR A 143 1.05 -19.78 -13.40
CA THR A 143 1.90 -20.83 -13.98
C THR A 143 3.38 -20.57 -13.70
N GLU A 144 4.18 -21.63 -13.71
CA GLU A 144 5.65 -21.51 -13.63
C GLU A 144 6.21 -20.68 -14.81
N LYS A 145 5.58 -20.77 -15.98
CA LYS A 145 5.94 -19.96 -17.15
C LYS A 145 5.75 -18.47 -16.89
N ALA A 146 4.60 -18.07 -16.34
CA ALA A 146 4.33 -16.69 -15.97
C ALA A 146 5.32 -16.19 -14.91
N TYR A 147 5.59 -17.01 -13.89
CA TYR A 147 6.61 -16.69 -12.87
C TYR A 147 7.99 -16.42 -13.49
N LYS A 148 8.43 -17.25 -14.45
CA LYS A 148 9.78 -17.13 -15.03
C LYS A 148 9.89 -15.99 -16.05
N ASN A 149 8.87 -15.79 -16.88
CA ASN A 149 8.97 -14.97 -18.09
C ASN A 149 8.19 -13.65 -18.02
N GLU A 150 7.16 -13.54 -17.19
CA GLU A 150 6.28 -12.37 -17.14
C GLU A 150 6.53 -11.51 -15.90
N MET A 151 6.92 -12.13 -14.77
CA MET A 151 7.23 -11.41 -13.54
C MET A 151 8.65 -10.83 -13.54
N GLN A 152 8.77 -9.58 -13.09
CA GLN A 152 10.06 -8.91 -12.91
C GLN A 152 10.82 -9.49 -11.72
N GLU A 153 12.16 -9.43 -11.73
CA GLU A 153 12.98 -9.92 -10.61
C GLU A 153 12.67 -9.17 -9.31
N ASN A 154 12.69 -7.84 -9.37
CA ASN A 154 12.45 -6.94 -8.26
C ASN A 154 11.39 -5.89 -8.63
N THR A 155 10.68 -5.40 -7.62
CA THR A 155 9.79 -4.25 -7.77
C THR A 155 10.63 -2.98 -7.93
N TYR A 156 10.24 -2.09 -8.84
CA TYR A 156 10.94 -0.80 -8.97
C TYR A 156 10.81 0.05 -7.70
N PRO A 157 11.88 0.78 -7.32
CA PRO A 157 11.84 1.75 -6.22
C PRO A 157 10.72 2.78 -6.39
N GLU A 158 10.12 3.21 -5.28
CA GLU A 158 9.00 4.15 -5.28
C GLU A 158 9.34 5.49 -5.94
N ILE A 159 10.56 6.00 -5.72
CA ILE A 159 11.04 7.25 -6.32
C ILE A 159 11.01 7.25 -7.86
N LEU A 160 11.06 6.07 -8.48
CA LEU A 160 11.01 5.93 -9.94
C LEU A 160 9.58 5.82 -10.48
N ARG A 161 8.57 5.69 -9.63
CA ARG A 161 7.18 5.36 -10.01
C ARG A 161 6.11 6.26 -9.36
N SER A 162 6.48 7.25 -8.57
CA SER A 162 5.55 8.16 -7.87
C SER A 162 5.77 9.63 -8.27
N ASN A 163 4.79 10.49 -7.96
CA ASN A 163 4.95 11.94 -8.10
C ASN A 163 5.96 12.49 -7.07
N LEU A 164 6.93 13.28 -7.55
CA LEU A 164 8.01 13.82 -6.71
C LEU A 164 7.72 15.20 -6.11
N GLY A 165 6.54 15.79 -6.33
CA GLY A 165 6.21 17.14 -5.85
C GLY A 165 6.44 17.32 -4.35
N SER A 166 5.91 16.40 -3.53
CA SER A 166 6.07 16.42 -2.07
C SER A 166 7.52 16.19 -1.65
N VAL A 167 8.23 15.28 -2.33
CA VAL A 167 9.65 14.99 -2.06
C VAL A 167 10.52 16.20 -2.36
N VAL A 168 10.35 16.83 -3.53
CA VAL A 168 11.12 18.01 -3.94
C VAL A 168 10.86 19.19 -3.02
N LEU A 169 9.61 19.40 -2.59
CA LEU A 169 9.26 20.45 -1.64
C LEU A 169 10.00 20.25 -0.30
N GLN A 170 10.04 19.01 0.20
CA GLN A 170 10.76 18.68 1.43
C GLN A 170 12.28 18.83 1.29
N LEU A 171 12.86 18.38 0.17
CA LEU A 171 14.30 18.56 -0.09
C LEU A 171 14.67 20.06 -0.14
N LYS A 172 13.86 20.89 -0.79
CA LYS A 172 14.05 22.34 -0.82
C LYS A 172 13.93 22.97 0.57
N LYS A 173 12.98 22.53 1.39
CA LYS A 173 12.85 22.94 2.79
C LYS A 173 14.06 22.55 3.65
N LEU A 174 14.72 21.45 3.34
CA LEU A 174 15.97 21.02 3.98
C LEU A 174 17.22 21.81 3.48
N GLY A 175 17.06 22.72 2.52
CA GLY A 175 18.16 23.51 1.96
C GLY A 175 18.95 22.79 0.89
N ILE A 176 18.36 21.78 0.23
CA ILE A 176 18.99 21.06 -0.88
C ILE A 176 18.58 21.74 -2.19
N ASP A 177 19.51 22.48 -2.78
CA ASP A 177 19.26 23.21 -4.03
C ASP A 177 19.61 22.42 -5.29
N ASP A 178 20.71 21.68 -5.26
CA ASP A 178 21.16 20.86 -6.37
C ASP A 178 20.53 19.47 -6.33
N LEU A 179 19.27 19.39 -6.77
CA LEU A 179 18.52 18.14 -6.84
C LEU A 179 19.06 17.18 -7.91
N VAL A 180 19.81 17.68 -8.90
CA VAL A 180 20.34 16.86 -10.00
C VAL A 180 21.53 16.04 -9.52
N HIS A 181 22.39 16.62 -8.69
CA HIS A 181 23.55 15.93 -8.11
C HIS A 181 23.29 15.42 -6.69
N PHE A 182 22.05 15.46 -6.22
CA PHE A 182 21.69 14.86 -4.95
C PHE A 182 21.90 13.34 -4.99
N ASP A 183 22.48 12.79 -3.92
CA ASP A 183 22.89 11.39 -3.82
C ASP A 183 21.70 10.45 -3.55
N PHE A 184 20.82 10.33 -4.54
CA PHE A 184 19.75 9.33 -4.52
C PHE A 184 20.32 7.93 -4.72
N MET A 185 19.88 6.94 -3.91
CA MET A 185 20.26 5.53 -4.15
C MET A 185 19.85 5.06 -5.54
N ASP A 186 18.63 5.42 -5.96
CA ASP A 186 18.11 5.21 -7.31
C ASP A 186 17.65 6.57 -7.84
N PRO A 187 18.44 7.25 -8.67
CA PRO A 187 18.11 8.59 -9.12
C PRO A 187 16.91 8.59 -10.07
N PRO A 188 15.91 9.45 -9.84
CA PRO A 188 14.79 9.61 -10.77
C PRO A 188 15.26 10.23 -12.09
N ALA A 189 14.49 10.05 -13.16
CA ALA A 189 14.75 10.70 -14.43
C ALA A 189 14.76 12.24 -14.25
N PRO A 190 15.73 12.98 -14.84
CA PRO A 190 15.80 14.43 -14.74
C PRO A 190 14.49 15.13 -15.10
N GLU A 191 13.77 14.61 -16.11
CA GLU A 191 12.48 15.14 -16.52
C GLU A 191 11.43 15.05 -15.41
N THR A 192 11.46 14.01 -14.58
CA THR A 192 10.53 13.84 -13.45
C THR A 192 10.79 14.91 -12.37
N LEU A 193 12.06 15.20 -12.07
CA LEU A 193 12.45 16.29 -11.16
C LEU A 193 12.04 17.65 -11.71
N MET A 194 12.29 17.90 -13.01
CA MET A 194 11.88 19.14 -13.67
C MET A 194 10.36 19.35 -13.58
N ARG A 195 9.55 18.31 -13.80
CA ARG A 195 8.08 18.40 -13.66
C ARG A 195 7.64 18.74 -12.23
N ALA A 196 8.32 18.20 -11.22
CA ALA A 196 8.05 18.53 -9.83
C ALA A 196 8.39 19.99 -9.52
N LEU A 197 9.54 20.49 -10.00
CA LEU A 197 9.93 21.90 -9.87
C LEU A 197 8.94 22.85 -10.57
N GLU A 198 8.55 22.53 -11.82
CA GLU A 198 7.53 23.29 -12.57
C GLU A 198 6.19 23.34 -11.82
N LEU A 199 5.76 22.23 -11.23
CA LEU A 199 4.53 22.18 -10.43
C LEU A 199 4.63 23.08 -9.20
N LEU A 200 5.74 23.03 -8.47
CA LEU A 200 5.92 23.83 -7.26
C LEU A 200 6.06 25.33 -7.55
N ASN A 201 6.74 25.70 -8.65
CA ASN A 201 6.75 27.08 -9.13
C ASN A 201 5.33 27.54 -9.53
N TYR A 202 4.56 26.73 -10.25
CA TYR A 202 3.17 27.04 -10.60
C TYR A 202 2.27 27.25 -9.36
N LEU A 203 2.51 26.52 -8.27
CA LEU A 203 1.80 26.68 -7.00
C LEU A 203 2.29 27.89 -6.18
N ALA A 204 3.34 28.59 -6.66
CA ALA A 204 4.09 29.63 -5.96
C ALA A 204 4.78 29.14 -4.67
N ALA A 205 5.04 27.84 -4.57
CA ALA A 205 5.87 27.26 -3.51
C ALA A 205 7.36 27.52 -3.75
N LEU A 206 7.75 27.63 -5.03
CA LEU A 206 9.07 28.09 -5.46
C LEU A 206 8.94 29.39 -6.26
N ASP A 207 9.97 30.24 -6.22
CA ASP A 207 10.10 31.39 -7.10
C ASP A 207 10.69 30.99 -8.48
N ASP A 208 10.91 31.97 -9.36
CA ASP A 208 11.44 31.73 -10.72
C ASP A 208 12.92 31.33 -10.74
N ASP A 209 13.65 31.61 -9.65
CA ASP A 209 15.03 31.19 -9.43
C ASP A 209 15.10 29.79 -8.78
N GLY A 210 13.95 29.21 -8.43
CA GLY A 210 13.85 27.88 -7.81
C GLY A 210 14.11 27.86 -6.31
N ASN A 211 14.04 29.01 -5.62
CA ASN A 211 14.15 29.12 -4.18
C ASN A 211 12.79 28.91 -3.51
N LEU A 212 12.81 28.42 -2.28
CA LEU A 212 11.61 28.21 -1.48
C LEU A 212 11.01 29.56 -1.04
N THR A 213 9.73 29.77 -1.32
CA THR A 213 9.00 30.97 -0.87
C THR A 213 8.49 30.82 0.57
N ASP A 214 8.05 31.90 1.20
CA ASP A 214 7.37 31.84 2.50
C ASP A 214 6.13 30.91 2.45
N LEU A 215 5.38 30.98 1.34
CA LEU A 215 4.25 30.08 1.09
C LEU A 215 4.72 28.62 0.98
N GLY A 216 5.76 28.35 0.20
CA GLY A 216 6.32 27.00 0.07
C GLY A 216 6.81 26.45 1.40
N SER A 217 7.40 27.30 2.25
CA SER A 217 7.83 26.96 3.60
C SER A 217 6.66 26.53 4.48
N VAL A 218 5.51 27.21 4.41
CA VAL A 218 4.28 26.82 5.12
C VAL A 218 3.67 25.55 4.52
N MET A 219 3.65 25.42 3.20
CA MET A 219 3.16 24.22 2.52
C MET A 219 3.92 22.96 2.96
N ALA A 220 5.25 23.06 3.14
CA ALA A 220 6.10 21.95 3.57
C ALA A 220 5.83 21.46 5.01
N GLU A 221 5.18 22.27 5.84
CA GLU A 221 4.79 21.88 7.22
C GLU A 221 3.50 21.05 7.25
N LEU A 222 2.72 21.04 6.16
CA LEU A 222 1.46 20.32 6.09
C LEU A 222 1.69 18.89 5.57
N PRO A 223 1.12 17.85 6.21
CA PRO A 223 1.20 16.47 5.74
C PRO A 223 0.20 16.23 4.59
N LEU A 224 0.28 17.06 3.55
CA LEU A 224 -0.63 17.09 2.42
C LEU A 224 0.17 17.22 1.13
N ASP A 225 -0.40 16.74 0.02
CA ASP A 225 0.16 17.02 -1.30
C ASP A 225 0.20 18.54 -1.57
N PRO A 226 1.22 19.04 -2.30
CA PRO A 226 1.40 20.48 -2.52
C PRO A 226 0.15 21.21 -3.04
N GLN A 227 -0.66 20.56 -3.88
CA GLN A 227 -1.89 21.14 -4.40
C GLN A 227 -2.95 21.34 -3.30
N LEU A 228 -3.13 20.35 -2.42
CA LEU A 228 -4.06 20.42 -1.28
C LEU A 228 -3.56 21.41 -0.22
N ALA A 229 -2.25 21.43 0.05
CA ALA A 229 -1.63 22.41 0.93
C ALA A 229 -1.87 23.84 0.43
N LYS A 230 -1.64 24.09 -0.87
CA LYS A 230 -1.92 25.39 -1.50
C LYS A 230 -3.40 25.78 -1.40
N LEU A 231 -4.30 24.84 -1.68
CA LEU A 231 -5.75 25.06 -1.58
C LEU A 231 -6.14 25.48 -0.15
N LEU A 232 -5.66 24.73 0.86
CA LEU A 232 -5.97 24.99 2.25
C LEU A 232 -5.45 26.36 2.72
N ILE A 233 -4.20 26.70 2.39
CA ILE A 233 -3.61 28.00 2.78
C ILE A 233 -4.33 29.16 2.07
N SER A 234 -4.66 29.00 0.79
CA SER A 234 -5.36 30.05 0.02
C SER A 234 -6.79 30.29 0.52
N SER A 235 -7.42 29.29 1.14
CA SER A 235 -8.77 29.44 1.70
C SER A 235 -8.87 30.52 2.78
N CYS A 236 -7.77 30.78 3.49
CA CYS A 236 -7.72 31.76 4.58
C CYS A 236 -7.93 33.20 4.08
N THR A 237 -7.49 33.51 2.86
CA THR A 237 -7.70 34.83 2.25
C THR A 237 -9.07 34.95 1.59
N LEU A 238 -9.69 33.81 1.24
CA LEU A 238 -11.00 33.74 0.58
C LEU A 238 -12.18 33.56 1.56
N ASN A 239 -11.91 33.53 2.87
CA ASN A 239 -12.91 33.34 3.93
C ASN A 239 -13.76 32.06 3.79
N CYS A 240 -13.17 30.98 3.27
CA CYS A 240 -13.82 29.67 3.10
C CYS A 240 -13.04 28.51 3.75
N SER A 241 -12.26 28.81 4.79
CA SER A 241 -11.37 27.83 5.40
C SER A 241 -12.09 26.65 6.05
N ASN A 242 -13.28 26.83 6.60
CA ASN A 242 -14.01 25.73 7.24
C ASN A 242 -14.47 24.69 6.21
N GLU A 243 -14.97 25.15 5.08
CA GLU A 243 -15.40 24.33 3.95
C GLU A 243 -14.21 23.62 3.32
N ILE A 244 -13.14 24.36 3.03
CA ILE A 244 -11.93 23.80 2.41
C ILE A 244 -11.21 22.84 3.34
N LEU A 245 -11.18 23.10 4.65
CA LEU A 245 -10.62 22.15 5.62
C LEU A 245 -11.40 20.84 5.61
N SER A 246 -12.74 20.92 5.58
CA SER A 246 -13.60 19.74 5.51
C SER A 246 -13.38 18.96 4.22
N ILE A 247 -13.33 19.64 3.06
CA ILE A 247 -13.05 19.02 1.76
C ILE A 247 -11.67 18.39 1.74
N THR A 248 -10.64 19.09 2.21
CA THR A 248 -9.26 18.59 2.25
C THR A 248 -9.14 17.38 3.17
N ALA A 249 -9.82 17.38 4.32
CA ALA A 249 -9.86 16.24 5.23
C ALA A 249 -10.54 15.02 4.57
N MET A 250 -11.61 15.22 3.80
CA MET A 250 -12.26 14.13 3.06
C MET A 250 -11.40 13.58 1.92
N LEU A 251 -10.62 14.44 1.23
CA LEU A 251 -9.75 14.02 0.12
C LEU A 251 -8.46 13.35 0.60
N SER A 252 -7.95 13.73 1.78
CA SER A 252 -6.70 13.18 2.35
C SER A 252 -6.94 11.98 3.28
N GLY A 253 -8.14 11.84 3.85
CA GLY A 253 -8.53 10.76 4.75
C GLY A 253 -9.16 9.54 4.06
N GLY A 254 -9.04 9.45 2.74
CA GLY A 254 -9.41 8.28 1.94
C GLY A 254 -8.41 7.13 2.06
#